data_AF-A0A9D1D6S0-F1
#
_entry.id   AF-A0A9D1D6S0-F1
#
_cell.length_a   1.000
_cell.length_b   1.000
_cell.length_c   1.000
_cell.angle_alpha   90.00
_cell.angle_beta   90.00
_cell.angle_gamma   90.00
#
_symmetry.space_group_name_H-M   'P 1'
#
loop_
_entity.id
_entity.type
_entity.pdbx_description
1 polymer ?
#
loop_
_entity_poly.entity_id
_entity_poly.type
_entity_poly.pdbx_seq_one_letter_code
_entity_poly.pdbx_strand_id
1 'polypeptide(L)'
;MKKRLMLYVFLVLIAVVGLSSAALAGFLIQDDITIEAHTLSGDASAAEGLALTVYAQRNSYLTWDTTFPATAAFQAVTDFTYHPNGVSFSQDAYLHFSTASLNGATSTTLENLMEERNRWSDFLIEPIRELARELAPGEEKTEAVTVADYWEIYPLTLYLSLLNGSTYYDEGETSFLTNYFHIPVPAELTVDITVSLDEDGECVQATINPTGEESYSFCSAELVTEQGIYLGLYSCEPGETVDFSHIQGGYGIYRIPLPQEDDYALPVEDIENILPLSAEDVEAVSLLESPWDGIIEVFTVEQGTLRLRLLEEETCTVIEDYWLDADTLPTVVQTEDMLVLLFWEEDTQRFLAYAREDGQYRLWLDTELPLEAYYLSSINAAFDGSRLALAYPWGEYASVGTGLLVYDQSGLLYHGQYISSADSNLLQFFSPERPALQWAGH
;
A
#
# COMPACT_ATOMS: atom_id res chain seq x y z
N MET A 1 -33.35 -37.19 -36.21
CA MET A 1 -31.89 -36.98 -36.10
C MET A 1 -31.37 -35.91 -37.07
N LYS A 2 -31.56 -36.01 -38.40
CA LYS A 2 -31.08 -34.99 -39.38
C LYS A 2 -31.46 -33.53 -39.09
N LYS A 3 -32.70 -33.23 -38.70
CA LYS A 3 -33.15 -31.84 -38.41
C LYS A 3 -32.48 -31.24 -37.15
N ARG A 4 -32.26 -32.05 -36.11
CA ARG A 4 -31.56 -31.62 -34.88
C ARG A 4 -30.06 -31.43 -35.11
N LEU A 5 -29.45 -32.28 -35.94
CA LEU A 5 -28.06 -32.13 -36.37
C LEU A 5 -27.87 -30.84 -37.19
N MET A 6 -28.80 -30.53 -38.10
CA MET A 6 -28.75 -29.32 -38.92
C MET A 6 -28.87 -28.05 -38.06
N LEU A 7 -29.74 -28.06 -37.04
CA LEU A 7 -29.84 -26.98 -36.07
C LEU A 7 -28.56 -26.83 -35.23
N TYR A 8 -27.96 -27.94 -34.78
CA TYR A 8 -26.72 -27.92 -34.01
C TYR A 8 -25.55 -27.35 -34.83
N VAL A 9 -25.37 -27.80 -36.08
CA VAL A 9 -24.33 -27.27 -36.98
C VAL A 9 -24.55 -25.79 -37.26
N PHE A 10 -25.80 -25.35 -37.43
CA PHE A 10 -26.13 -23.94 -37.61
C PHE A 10 -25.79 -23.09 -36.38
N LEU A 11 -26.07 -23.58 -35.16
CA LEU A 11 -25.70 -22.90 -33.92
C LEU A 11 -24.19 -22.85 -33.72
N VAL A 12 -23.46 -23.92 -34.06
CA VAL A 12 -21.99 -23.93 -34.02
C VAL A 12 -21.41 -22.95 -35.04
N LEU A 13 -21.98 -22.86 -36.24
CA LEU A 13 -21.57 -21.85 -37.24
C LEU A 13 -21.84 -20.43 -36.75
N ILE A 14 -22.99 -20.16 -36.13
CA ILE A 14 -23.27 -18.85 -35.52
C ILE A 14 -22.29 -18.56 -34.39
N ALA A 15 -22.00 -19.55 -33.54
CA ALA A 15 -21.04 -19.38 -32.44
C ALA A 15 -19.63 -19.11 -32.98
N VAL A 16 -19.16 -19.85 -33.98
CA VAL A 16 -17.86 -19.64 -34.62
C VAL A 16 -17.82 -18.28 -35.30
N VAL A 17 -18.84 -17.90 -36.07
CA VAL A 17 -18.90 -16.58 -36.72
C VAL A 17 -18.96 -15.47 -35.67
N GLY A 18 -19.75 -15.63 -34.60
CA GLY A 18 -19.86 -14.67 -33.51
C GLY A 18 -18.53 -14.48 -32.76
N LEU A 19 -17.85 -15.58 -32.43
CA LEU A 19 -16.53 -15.57 -31.79
C LEU A 19 -15.45 -15.00 -32.71
N SER A 20 -15.45 -15.38 -33.99
CA SER A 20 -14.53 -14.82 -34.99
C SER A 20 -14.78 -13.33 -35.22
N SER A 21 -16.02 -12.88 -35.19
CA SER A 21 -16.38 -11.46 -35.34
C SER A 21 -15.99 -10.64 -34.10
N ALA A 22 -16.16 -11.19 -32.90
CA ALA A 22 -15.69 -10.59 -31.66
C ALA A 22 -14.16 -10.50 -31.61
N ALA A 23 -13.46 -11.55 -32.04
CA ALA A 23 -12.00 -11.54 -32.17
C ALA A 23 -11.53 -10.51 -33.21
N LEU A 24 -12.19 -10.42 -34.37
CA LEU A 24 -11.85 -9.44 -35.40
C LEU A 24 -12.14 -8.00 -34.94
N ALA A 25 -13.22 -7.76 -34.20
CA ALA A 25 -13.53 -6.46 -33.62
C ALA A 25 -12.51 -6.07 -32.55
N GLY A 26 -12.03 -7.03 -31.74
CA GLY A 26 -10.91 -6.82 -30.83
C GLY A 26 -9.63 -6.44 -31.57
N PHE A 27 -9.30 -7.14 -32.66
CA PHE A 27 -8.15 -6.81 -33.52
C PHE A 27 -8.28 -5.42 -34.19
N LEU A 28 -9.47 -5.03 -34.64
CA LEU A 28 -9.69 -3.72 -35.27
C LEU A 28 -9.61 -2.55 -34.28
N ILE A 29 -9.80 -2.79 -32.99
CA ILE A 29 -9.60 -1.78 -31.93
C ILE A 29 -8.11 -1.60 -31.62
N GLN A 30 -7.25 -2.58 -31.93
CA GLN A 30 -5.81 -2.48 -31.66
C GLN A 30 -5.13 -1.36 -32.44
N ASP A 31 -5.60 -1.07 -33.65
CA ASP A 31 -5.03 -0.04 -34.54
C ASP A 31 -5.59 1.38 -34.29
N ASP A 32 -6.46 1.59 -33.30
CA ASP A 32 -7.19 2.85 -33.08
C ASP A 32 -6.86 3.55 -31.75
N ILE A 33 -5.97 2.98 -30.92
CA ILE A 33 -5.45 3.69 -29.75
C ILE A 33 -4.38 4.68 -30.22
N THR A 34 -4.71 5.95 -30.10
CA THR A 34 -3.82 7.06 -30.44
C THR A 34 -3.57 7.90 -29.21
N ILE A 35 -2.36 8.47 -29.13
CA ILE A 35 -1.97 9.36 -28.04
C ILE A 35 -1.78 10.77 -28.62
N GLU A 36 -2.52 11.73 -28.07
CA GLU A 36 -2.38 13.14 -28.38
C GLU A 36 -1.55 13.84 -27.30
N ALA A 37 -0.48 14.52 -27.72
CA ALA A 37 0.41 15.25 -26.82
C ALA A 37 0.04 16.74 -26.76
N HIS A 38 -0.11 17.26 -25.54
CA HIS A 38 -0.35 18.67 -25.25
C HIS A 38 0.77 19.23 -24.39
N THR A 39 1.35 20.35 -24.81
CA THR A 39 2.36 21.05 -24.00
C THR A 39 1.67 22.06 -23.10
N LEU A 40 1.89 21.94 -21.79
CA LEU A 40 1.41 22.91 -20.80
C LEU A 40 2.44 24.00 -20.56
N SER A 41 3.73 23.63 -20.47
CA SER A 41 4.84 24.55 -20.25
C SER A 41 6.15 23.99 -20.81
N GLY A 42 7.11 24.88 -21.07
CA GLY A 42 8.45 24.50 -21.52
C GLY A 42 8.57 24.07 -22.98
N ASP A 43 9.66 23.36 -23.31
CA ASP A 43 9.96 22.88 -24.66
C ASP A 43 9.96 21.35 -24.72
N ALA A 44 9.15 20.76 -25.59
CA ALA A 44 9.05 19.32 -25.78
C ALA A 44 10.38 18.67 -26.20
N SER A 45 11.33 19.44 -26.77
CA SER A 45 12.68 18.94 -27.07
C SER A 45 13.42 18.43 -25.83
N ALA A 46 13.08 18.91 -24.64
CA ALA A 46 13.66 18.43 -23.39
C ALA A 46 13.33 16.94 -23.11
N ALA A 47 12.24 16.42 -23.67
CA ALA A 47 11.84 15.01 -23.58
C ALA A 47 12.42 14.14 -24.72
N GLU A 48 13.33 14.67 -25.55
CA GLU A 48 13.95 13.91 -26.63
C GLU A 48 14.75 12.71 -26.09
N GLY A 49 14.41 11.53 -26.62
CA GLY A 49 14.97 10.25 -26.19
C GLY A 49 14.14 9.53 -25.15
N LEU A 50 13.09 10.13 -24.59
CA LEU A 50 12.21 9.48 -23.62
C LEU A 50 11.10 8.68 -24.30
N ALA A 51 10.88 7.46 -23.85
CA ALA A 51 9.70 6.65 -24.14
C ALA A 51 8.83 6.54 -22.89
N LEU A 52 7.50 6.60 -23.09
CA LEU A 52 6.49 6.41 -22.06
C LEU A 52 5.71 5.14 -22.37
N THR A 53 5.36 4.39 -21.33
CA THR A 53 4.45 3.25 -21.42
C THR A 53 3.32 3.44 -20.43
N VAL A 54 2.08 3.37 -20.92
CA VAL A 54 0.87 3.45 -20.10
C VAL A 54 0.16 2.10 -20.11
N TYR A 55 -0.19 1.63 -18.93
CA TYR A 55 -0.83 0.35 -18.69
C TYR A 55 -2.31 0.52 -18.50
N ALA A 56 -3.10 -0.41 -19.02
CA ALA A 56 -4.53 -0.36 -18.86
C ALA A 56 -5.14 -1.75 -18.85
N GLN A 57 -6.25 -1.87 -18.12
CA GLN A 57 -7.01 -3.10 -18.07
C GLN A 57 -8.51 -2.88 -18.19
N ARG A 58 -9.19 -3.96 -18.59
CA ARG A 58 -10.64 -4.03 -18.65
C ARG A 58 -11.14 -5.34 -18.03
N ASN A 59 -11.91 -5.20 -16.96
CA ASN A 59 -12.58 -6.29 -16.25
C ASN A 59 -11.64 -7.45 -15.86
N SER A 60 -10.35 -7.22 -15.63
CA SER A 60 -9.36 -8.26 -15.34
C SER A 60 -9.08 -9.27 -16.47
N TYR A 61 -9.77 -9.24 -17.62
CA TYR A 61 -9.60 -10.24 -18.69
C TYR A 61 -8.82 -9.71 -19.90
N LEU A 62 -8.71 -8.39 -20.06
CA LEU A 62 -7.99 -7.78 -21.17
C LEU A 62 -7.08 -6.70 -20.60
N THR A 63 -5.79 -6.80 -20.90
CA THR A 63 -4.79 -5.78 -20.57
C THR A 63 -4.17 -5.26 -21.84
N TRP A 64 -3.70 -4.03 -21.83
CA TRP A 64 -2.88 -3.51 -22.90
C TRP A 64 -1.90 -2.46 -22.42
N ASP A 65 -0.77 -2.41 -23.12
CA ASP A 65 0.33 -1.53 -22.83
C ASP A 65 0.51 -0.63 -24.06
N THR A 66 0.50 0.68 -23.86
CA THR A 66 0.69 1.65 -24.94
C THR A 66 2.03 2.33 -24.76
N THR A 67 2.98 2.03 -25.64
CA THR A 67 4.33 2.61 -25.62
C THR A 67 4.48 3.65 -26.72
N PHE A 68 5.01 4.82 -26.39
CA PHE A 68 5.20 5.90 -27.35
C PHE A 68 6.39 6.82 -27.00
N PRO A 69 7.10 7.37 -28.00
CA PRO A 69 8.10 8.40 -27.75
C PRO A 69 7.44 9.70 -27.28
N ALA A 70 8.00 10.34 -26.25
CA ALA A 70 7.44 11.57 -25.67
C ALA A 70 7.35 12.73 -26.68
N THR A 71 8.27 12.80 -27.65
CA THR A 71 8.29 13.83 -28.71
C THR A 71 7.54 13.44 -29.98
N ALA A 72 7.06 12.18 -30.07
CA ALA A 72 6.38 11.65 -31.24
C ALA A 72 5.24 10.70 -30.84
N ALA A 73 4.37 11.14 -29.93
CA ALA A 73 3.30 10.31 -29.36
C ALA A 73 2.36 9.67 -30.39
N PHE A 74 2.22 10.28 -31.57
CA PHE A 74 1.47 9.72 -32.71
C PHE A 74 2.06 8.40 -33.27
N GLN A 75 3.27 8.03 -32.85
CA GLN A 75 3.91 6.74 -33.16
C GLN A 75 3.64 5.68 -32.09
N ALA A 76 2.61 5.86 -31.26
CA ALA A 76 2.22 4.90 -30.24
C ALA A 76 2.02 3.49 -30.82
N VAL A 77 2.50 2.50 -30.07
CA VAL A 77 2.30 1.08 -30.33
C VAL A 77 1.57 0.52 -29.14
N THR A 78 0.49 -0.23 -29.40
CA THR A 78 -0.32 -0.84 -28.35
C THR A 78 -0.30 -2.36 -28.48
N ASP A 79 0.08 -3.03 -27.39
CA ASP A 79 0.09 -4.48 -27.29
C ASP A 79 -1.02 -4.97 -26.37
N PHE A 80 -1.93 -5.79 -26.86
CA PHE A 80 -3.05 -6.32 -26.08
C PHE A 80 -2.81 -7.77 -25.66
N THR A 81 -3.14 -8.08 -24.42
CA THR A 81 -3.09 -9.42 -23.86
C THR A 81 -4.44 -9.82 -23.28
N TYR A 82 -4.98 -10.95 -23.75
CA TYR A 82 -6.21 -11.53 -23.21
C TYR A 82 -5.89 -12.64 -22.21
N HIS A 83 -6.45 -12.53 -21.02
CA HIS A 83 -6.29 -13.45 -19.91
C HIS A 83 -7.58 -14.25 -19.70
N PRO A 84 -7.70 -15.48 -20.22
CA PRO A 84 -8.96 -16.23 -20.18
C PRO A 84 -9.46 -16.55 -18.76
N ASN A 85 -8.56 -16.57 -17.77
CA ASN A 85 -8.88 -16.85 -16.38
C ASN A 85 -8.98 -15.58 -15.52
N GLY A 86 -8.83 -14.40 -16.12
CA GLY A 86 -8.65 -13.15 -15.42
C GLY A 86 -7.25 -13.00 -14.81
N VAL A 87 -6.83 -11.77 -14.60
CA VAL A 87 -5.63 -11.37 -13.85
C VAL A 87 -6.00 -10.32 -12.82
N SER A 88 -5.46 -10.45 -11.61
CA SER A 88 -5.42 -9.36 -10.64
C SER A 88 -4.06 -8.68 -10.75
N PHE A 89 -4.05 -7.35 -10.71
CA PHE A 89 -2.80 -6.59 -10.76
C PHE A 89 -2.18 -6.34 -9.38
N SER A 90 -2.90 -6.56 -8.28
CA SER A 90 -2.24 -6.60 -6.97
C SER A 90 -1.56 -7.97 -6.82
N GLN A 91 -0.27 -8.01 -7.12
CA GLN A 91 0.57 -9.19 -6.99
C GLN A 91 1.55 -9.09 -5.81
N ASP A 92 1.55 -8.03 -5.03
CA ASP A 92 2.50 -7.95 -3.91
C ASP A 92 2.02 -8.78 -2.72
N ALA A 93 2.97 -9.31 -1.95
CA ALA A 93 2.66 -9.85 -0.64
C ALA A 93 2.04 -8.73 0.21
N TYR A 94 0.92 -9.03 0.86
CA TYR A 94 0.23 -8.09 1.72
C TYR A 94 0.47 -8.49 3.17
N LEU A 95 1.15 -7.61 3.90
CA LEU A 95 1.26 -7.67 5.34
C LEU A 95 0.32 -6.63 5.95
N HIS A 96 -0.18 -6.92 7.15
CA HIS A 96 -0.79 -5.94 8.01
C HIS A 96 -0.53 -6.33 9.46
N PHE A 97 0.15 -5.45 10.19
CA PHE A 97 0.48 -5.58 11.60
C PHE A 97 -0.11 -4.40 12.37
N SER A 98 -1.04 -4.69 13.28
CA SER A 98 -1.76 -3.63 13.98
C SER A 98 -2.19 -4.06 15.37
N THR A 99 -2.57 -3.07 16.17
CA THR A 99 -3.31 -3.29 17.41
C THR A 99 -4.74 -3.73 17.13
N ALA A 100 -5.35 -4.48 18.04
CA ALA A 100 -6.80 -4.70 18.00
C ALA A 100 -7.57 -3.37 17.98
N SER A 101 -8.55 -3.26 17.09
CA SER A 101 -9.40 -2.07 16.98
C SER A 101 -10.26 -1.87 18.23
N LEU A 102 -10.21 -0.67 18.81
CA LEU A 102 -11.12 -0.22 19.88
C LEU A 102 -12.41 0.43 19.36
N ASN A 103 -12.68 0.24 18.06
CA ASN A 103 -13.91 0.69 17.42
C ASN A 103 -14.56 -0.50 16.69
N GLY A 104 -15.83 -0.75 16.97
CA GLY A 104 -16.57 -1.80 16.29
C GLY A 104 -18.02 -1.95 16.73
N ALA A 105 -18.76 -2.72 15.94
CA ALA A 105 -20.13 -3.12 16.25
C ALA A 105 -20.30 -4.62 15.99
N THR A 106 -21.06 -5.29 16.84
CA THR A 106 -21.32 -6.74 16.77
C THR A 106 -22.77 -7.07 17.08
N SER A 107 -23.23 -8.21 16.57
CA SER A 107 -24.43 -8.88 17.05
C SER A 107 -24.23 -10.39 17.12
N THR A 108 -24.73 -11.01 18.19
CA THR A 108 -24.70 -12.47 18.39
C THR A 108 -25.86 -12.90 19.29
N THR A 109 -26.07 -14.20 19.48
CA THR A 109 -27.03 -14.67 20.48
C THR A 109 -26.44 -14.58 21.89
N LEU A 110 -27.28 -14.32 22.90
CA LEU A 110 -26.88 -14.30 24.30
C LEU A 110 -26.26 -15.64 24.72
N GLU A 111 -26.79 -16.76 24.22
CA GLU A 111 -26.20 -18.10 24.42
C GLU A 111 -24.76 -18.17 23.88
N ASN A 112 -24.52 -17.76 22.64
CA ASN A 112 -23.18 -17.79 22.04
C ASN A 112 -22.19 -16.85 22.76
N LEU A 113 -22.67 -15.70 23.22
CA LEU A 113 -21.87 -14.75 24.01
C LEU A 113 -21.42 -15.37 25.34
N MET A 114 -22.31 -16.12 26.01
CA MET A 114 -22.07 -16.73 27.32
C MET A 114 -21.31 -18.05 27.25
N GLU A 115 -21.43 -18.81 26.15
CA GLU A 115 -20.77 -20.12 25.97
C GLU A 115 -19.35 -20.04 25.36
N GLU A 116 -18.76 -18.84 25.22
CA GLU A 116 -17.41 -18.66 24.62
C GLU A 116 -17.28 -19.26 23.21
N ARG A 117 -18.39 -19.39 22.48
CA ARG A 117 -18.40 -20.00 21.14
C ARG A 117 -18.05 -19.02 20.02
N ASN A 118 -17.95 -17.73 20.34
CA ASN A 118 -17.49 -16.71 19.41
C ASN A 118 -15.96 -16.67 19.37
N ARG A 119 -15.42 -16.65 18.15
CA ARG A 119 -13.98 -16.54 17.84
C ARG A 119 -13.57 -15.08 17.59
N TRP A 120 -14.30 -14.12 18.16
CA TRP A 120 -14.05 -12.71 17.89
C TRP A 120 -13.12 -12.19 18.95
N SER A 121 -12.16 -11.36 18.53
CA SER A 121 -11.16 -10.66 19.36
C SER A 121 -11.56 -10.63 20.83
N ASP A 122 -10.94 -11.51 21.62
CA ASP A 122 -11.20 -11.69 23.06
C ASP A 122 -11.14 -10.36 23.85
N PHE A 123 -10.48 -9.37 23.25
CA PHE A 123 -10.41 -7.99 23.68
C PHE A 123 -11.79 -7.37 23.92
N LEU A 124 -12.10 -7.15 25.20
CA LEU A 124 -13.32 -6.52 25.73
C LEU A 124 -14.61 -7.36 25.66
N ILE A 125 -14.51 -8.68 25.50
CA ILE A 125 -15.70 -9.56 25.58
C ILE A 125 -16.30 -9.60 27.00
N GLU A 126 -15.46 -9.57 28.03
CA GLU A 126 -15.90 -9.59 29.43
C GLU A 126 -16.75 -8.39 29.84
N PRO A 127 -16.37 -7.12 29.59
CA PRO A 127 -17.25 -6.00 29.93
C PRO A 127 -18.57 -6.04 29.16
N ILE A 128 -18.58 -6.53 27.90
CA ILE A 128 -19.83 -6.77 27.16
C ILE A 128 -20.70 -7.81 27.86
N ARG A 129 -20.10 -8.92 28.35
CA ARG A 129 -20.81 -9.96 29.10
C ARG A 129 -21.37 -9.44 30.41
N GLU A 130 -20.62 -8.63 31.14
CA GLU A 130 -21.07 -8.02 32.39
C GLU A 130 -22.27 -7.12 32.17
N LEU A 131 -22.23 -6.24 31.17
CA LEU A 131 -23.36 -5.39 30.80
C LEU A 131 -24.58 -6.20 30.34
N ALA A 132 -24.38 -7.22 29.49
CA ALA A 132 -25.46 -8.06 28.99
C ALA A 132 -26.21 -8.81 30.12
N ARG A 133 -25.52 -9.20 31.21
CA ARG A 133 -26.14 -9.88 32.37
C ARG A 133 -27.06 -8.98 33.18
N GLU A 134 -26.92 -7.66 33.08
CA GLU A 134 -27.70 -6.69 33.83
C GLU A 134 -28.99 -6.26 33.10
N LEU A 135 -29.08 -6.50 31.80
CA LEU A 135 -30.18 -6.04 30.93
C LEU A 135 -31.40 -6.97 30.97
N ALA A 136 -32.59 -6.38 30.97
CA ALA A 136 -33.82 -7.09 30.60
C ALA A 136 -34.03 -7.09 29.07
N PRO A 137 -34.90 -7.96 28.53
CA PRO A 137 -35.25 -7.93 27.10
C PRO A 137 -35.74 -6.54 26.66
N GLY A 138 -35.24 -6.07 25.52
CA GLY A 138 -35.51 -4.75 24.95
C GLY A 138 -34.78 -3.58 25.62
N GLU A 139 -33.90 -3.83 26.59
CA GLU A 139 -33.11 -2.77 27.24
C GLU A 139 -31.75 -2.56 26.57
N GLU A 140 -31.24 -1.33 26.70
CA GLU A 140 -29.91 -0.90 26.26
C GLU A 140 -29.21 -0.19 27.41
N LYS A 141 -27.90 -0.41 27.54
CA LYS A 141 -27.04 0.27 28.50
C LYS A 141 -25.70 0.61 27.87
N THR A 142 -25.22 1.82 28.16
CA THR A 142 -23.87 2.27 27.83
C THR A 142 -23.08 2.47 29.11
N GLU A 143 -21.84 2.00 29.12
CA GLU A 143 -20.91 2.20 30.23
C GLU A 143 -19.51 2.52 29.70
N ALA A 144 -18.86 3.51 30.33
CA ALA A 144 -17.46 3.83 30.07
C ALA A 144 -16.58 2.84 30.85
N VAL A 145 -15.68 2.15 30.14
CA VAL A 145 -14.82 1.11 30.67
C VAL A 145 -13.35 1.51 30.48
N THR A 146 -12.56 1.39 31.54
CA THR A 146 -11.10 1.53 31.45
C THR A 146 -10.51 0.22 30.94
N VAL A 147 -9.77 0.26 29.83
CA VAL A 147 -9.23 -0.94 29.18
C VAL A 147 -8.20 -1.63 30.08
N ALA A 148 -7.41 -0.87 30.82
CA ALA A 148 -6.40 -1.37 31.74
C ALA A 148 -6.96 -2.20 32.92
N ASP A 149 -8.26 -2.10 33.22
CA ASP A 149 -8.90 -2.94 34.25
C ASP A 149 -9.09 -4.39 33.80
N TYR A 150 -9.06 -4.63 32.48
CA TYR A 150 -9.26 -5.95 31.87
C TYR A 150 -7.97 -6.49 31.23
N TRP A 151 -7.09 -5.61 30.75
CA TRP A 151 -5.93 -5.98 29.95
C TRP A 151 -4.67 -5.22 30.38
N GLU A 152 -3.59 -5.95 30.65
CA GLU A 152 -2.27 -5.34 30.92
C GLU A 152 -1.51 -5.04 29.62
N ILE A 153 -1.63 -5.94 28.63
CA ILE A 153 -0.93 -5.88 27.35
C ILE A 153 -1.95 -5.71 26.23
N TYR A 154 -1.64 -4.82 25.31
CA TYR A 154 -2.48 -4.55 24.14
C TYR A 154 -2.37 -5.72 23.15
N PRO A 155 -3.49 -6.35 22.74
CA PRO A 155 -3.45 -7.45 21.79
C PRO A 155 -3.09 -6.98 20.38
N LEU A 156 -2.22 -7.75 19.74
CA LEU A 156 -1.71 -7.47 18.41
C LEU A 156 -2.27 -8.49 17.40
N THR A 157 -2.38 -8.04 16.15
CA THR A 157 -2.81 -8.86 15.03
C THR A 157 -1.82 -8.73 13.89
N LEU A 158 -1.46 -9.86 13.29
CA LEU A 158 -0.67 -9.93 12.08
C LEU A 158 -1.41 -10.76 11.04
N TYR A 159 -1.64 -10.17 9.87
CA TYR A 159 -2.15 -10.86 8.70
C TYR A 159 -1.11 -10.80 7.58
N LEU A 160 -0.78 -11.96 7.01
CA LEU A 160 0.12 -12.07 5.86
C LEU A 160 -0.57 -12.83 4.75
N SER A 161 -0.54 -12.29 3.54
CA SER A 161 -0.93 -12.95 2.31
C SER A 161 0.24 -12.95 1.34
N LEU A 162 0.74 -14.14 1.01
CA LEU A 162 1.84 -14.32 0.06
C LEU A 162 1.34 -14.47 -1.37
N LEU A 163 2.23 -14.16 -2.32
CA LEU A 163 2.06 -14.33 -3.78
C LEU A 163 1.58 -15.73 -4.20
N ASN A 164 2.01 -16.78 -3.50
CA ASN A 164 1.62 -18.15 -3.78
C ASN A 164 0.18 -18.49 -3.33
N GLY A 165 -0.55 -17.51 -2.78
CA GLY A 165 -1.91 -17.64 -2.27
C GLY A 165 -2.00 -18.17 -0.83
N SER A 166 -0.87 -18.38 -0.16
CA SER A 166 -0.85 -18.77 1.25
C SER A 166 -1.18 -17.58 2.13
N THR A 167 -2.06 -17.79 3.11
CA THR A 167 -2.44 -16.77 4.08
C THR A 167 -2.12 -17.24 5.48
N TYR A 168 -1.48 -16.37 6.26
CA TYR A 168 -1.11 -16.60 7.64
C TYR A 168 -1.74 -15.54 8.52
N TYR A 169 -2.02 -15.94 9.74
CA TYR A 169 -2.71 -15.09 10.69
C TYR A 169 -2.23 -15.44 12.10
N ASP A 170 -1.77 -14.43 12.83
CA ASP A 170 -1.44 -14.52 14.26
C ASP A 170 -2.25 -13.44 14.98
N GLU A 171 -3.07 -13.85 15.94
CA GLU A 171 -3.89 -12.96 16.75
C GLU A 171 -3.97 -13.44 18.19
N GLY A 172 -4.27 -12.50 19.09
CA GLY A 172 -4.70 -12.79 20.45
C GLY A 172 -3.66 -12.46 21.52
N GLU A 173 -4.12 -12.39 22.75
CA GLU A 173 -3.33 -11.89 23.90
C GLU A 173 -2.18 -12.80 24.29
N THR A 174 -2.31 -14.10 24.00
CA THR A 174 -1.28 -15.10 24.29
C THR A 174 -0.45 -15.45 23.06
N SER A 175 -0.63 -14.74 21.95
CA SER A 175 0.17 -14.95 20.75
C SER A 175 1.64 -14.61 21.02
N PHE A 176 2.55 -15.23 20.27
CA PHE A 176 3.97 -14.94 20.44
C PHE A 176 4.26 -13.46 20.15
N LEU A 177 3.59 -12.86 19.15
CA LEU A 177 3.76 -11.46 18.79
C LEU A 177 3.37 -10.52 19.94
N THR A 178 2.20 -10.74 20.54
CA THR A 178 1.76 -9.94 21.70
C THR A 178 2.76 -10.05 22.86
N ASN A 179 3.32 -11.24 23.10
CA ASN A 179 4.32 -11.44 24.15
C ASN A 179 5.70 -10.83 23.81
N TYR A 180 6.13 -10.88 22.55
CA TYR A 180 7.42 -10.36 22.11
C TYR A 180 7.42 -8.83 22.13
N PHE A 181 6.40 -8.20 21.53
CA PHE A 181 6.30 -6.74 21.48
C PHE A 181 5.82 -6.14 22.80
N HIS A 182 4.94 -6.82 23.53
CA HIS A 182 4.52 -6.45 24.88
C HIS A 182 4.14 -4.96 25.02
N ILE A 183 3.29 -4.46 24.12
CA ILE A 183 2.85 -3.06 24.19
C ILE A 183 1.88 -2.92 25.37
N PRO A 184 2.17 -2.13 26.41
CA PRO A 184 1.29 -2.01 27.56
C PRO A 184 0.04 -1.21 27.21
N VAL A 185 -1.07 -1.55 27.85
CA VAL A 185 -2.31 -0.76 27.79
C VAL A 185 -2.15 0.51 28.64
N PRO A 186 -2.42 1.71 28.12
CA PRO A 186 -2.36 2.94 28.91
C PRO A 186 -3.40 2.92 30.02
N ALA A 187 -3.00 3.37 31.21
CA ALA A 187 -3.86 3.37 32.40
C ALA A 187 -5.13 4.23 32.23
N GLU A 188 -5.08 5.25 31.40
CA GLU A 188 -6.19 6.20 31.17
C GLU A 188 -7.03 5.86 29.92
N LEU A 189 -6.67 4.78 29.20
CA LEU A 189 -7.37 4.40 27.97
C LEU A 189 -8.78 3.90 28.32
N THR A 190 -9.77 4.60 27.80
CA THR A 190 -11.18 4.37 28.10
C THR A 190 -11.99 4.21 26.81
N VAL A 191 -13.04 3.38 26.89
CA VAL A 191 -13.99 3.13 25.79
C VAL A 191 -15.42 3.13 26.31
N ASP A 192 -16.34 3.65 25.51
CA ASP A 192 -17.78 3.52 25.73
C ASP A 192 -18.25 2.23 25.10
N ILE A 193 -18.76 1.31 25.92
CA ILE A 193 -19.37 0.06 25.48
C ILE A 193 -20.88 0.20 25.63
N THR A 194 -21.59 0.12 24.51
CA THR A 194 -23.05 0.07 24.49
C THR A 194 -23.51 -1.34 24.18
N VAL A 195 -24.36 -1.91 25.03
CA VAL A 195 -24.94 -3.23 24.85
C VAL A 195 -26.45 -3.13 24.87
N SER A 196 -27.13 -3.81 23.95
CA SER A 196 -28.58 -3.93 23.92
C SER A 196 -29.03 -5.37 23.72
N LEU A 197 -30.17 -5.71 24.31
CA LEU A 197 -30.89 -6.96 24.08
C LEU A 197 -32.10 -6.71 23.18
N ASP A 198 -32.39 -7.65 22.29
CA ASP A 198 -33.66 -7.63 21.57
C ASP A 198 -34.87 -7.87 22.49
N GLU A 199 -36.08 -7.64 21.96
CA GLU A 199 -37.35 -7.76 22.72
C GLU A 199 -37.57 -9.16 23.32
N ASP A 200 -36.97 -10.19 22.71
CA ASP A 200 -37.06 -11.58 23.17
C ASP A 200 -35.91 -11.94 24.15
N GLY A 201 -34.88 -11.09 24.27
CA GLY A 201 -33.70 -11.30 25.12
C GLY A 201 -32.74 -12.36 24.58
N GLU A 202 -32.84 -12.70 23.30
CA GLU A 202 -32.07 -13.76 22.65
C GLU A 202 -30.87 -13.23 21.89
N CYS A 203 -30.96 -12.01 21.34
CA CYS A 203 -29.89 -11.36 20.59
C CYS A 203 -29.27 -10.24 21.40
N VAL A 204 -27.93 -10.21 21.43
CA VAL A 204 -27.12 -9.12 21.99
C VAL A 204 -26.52 -8.34 20.84
N GLN A 205 -26.68 -7.02 20.85
CA GLN A 205 -25.89 -6.12 20.02
C GLN A 205 -24.95 -5.35 20.92
N ALA A 206 -23.69 -5.19 20.49
CA ALA A 206 -22.73 -4.39 21.22
C ALA A 206 -21.96 -3.47 20.29
N THR A 207 -21.68 -2.25 20.75
CA THR A 207 -20.79 -1.31 20.08
C THR A 207 -19.73 -0.83 21.05
N ILE A 208 -18.51 -0.66 20.55
CA ILE A 208 -17.36 -0.15 21.30
C ILE A 208 -16.91 1.11 20.58
N ASN A 209 -16.79 2.21 21.32
CA ASN A 209 -16.29 3.47 20.79
C ASN A 209 -15.22 4.02 21.73
N PRO A 210 -14.06 4.48 21.23
CA PRO A 210 -13.08 5.14 22.08
C PRO A 210 -13.64 6.44 22.65
N THR A 211 -13.37 6.72 23.93
CA THR A 211 -13.78 7.96 24.60
C THR A 211 -12.64 8.98 24.57
N GLY A 212 -12.55 9.75 23.49
CA GLY A 212 -11.50 10.76 23.29
C GLY A 212 -11.19 10.98 21.82
N GLU A 213 -10.37 11.99 21.51
CA GLU A 213 -9.81 12.18 20.16
C GLU A 213 -8.59 11.29 19.88
N GLU A 214 -7.97 10.73 20.92
CA GLU A 214 -6.70 10.01 20.86
C GLU A 214 -6.94 8.49 20.91
N SER A 215 -6.89 7.84 19.74
CA SER A 215 -6.81 6.39 19.68
C SER A 215 -5.36 5.98 19.94
N TYR A 216 -5.04 5.50 21.15
CA TYR A 216 -3.73 4.91 21.44
C TYR A 216 -3.46 3.76 20.45
N SER A 217 -2.69 4.07 19.40
CA SER A 217 -2.41 3.17 18.29
C SER A 217 -1.00 3.45 17.79
N PHE A 218 -0.30 2.39 17.43
CA PHE A 218 0.91 2.52 16.63
C PHE A 218 0.56 2.33 15.16
N CYS A 219 1.46 2.83 14.32
CA CYS A 219 1.55 2.56 12.91
C CYS A 219 2.75 1.63 12.66
N SER A 220 2.63 0.80 11.63
CA SER A 220 3.64 -0.18 11.24
C SER A 220 4.21 0.18 9.88
N ALA A 221 5.54 0.13 9.79
CA ALA A 221 6.27 0.07 8.53
C ALA A 221 6.49 -1.40 8.20
N GLU A 222 6.12 -1.81 6.99
CA GLU A 222 5.99 -3.22 6.63
C GLU A 222 6.61 -3.47 5.27
N LEU A 223 7.44 -4.51 5.17
CA LEU A 223 8.04 -4.96 3.91
C LEU A 223 8.16 -6.48 3.90
N VAL A 224 7.77 -7.11 2.80
CA VAL A 224 7.96 -8.54 2.58
C VAL A 224 8.84 -8.72 1.34
N THR A 225 9.92 -9.48 1.49
CA THR A 225 10.87 -9.78 0.42
C THR A 225 10.97 -11.30 0.24
N GLU A 226 11.91 -11.75 -0.60
CA GLU A 226 12.23 -13.18 -0.72
C GLU A 226 12.97 -13.75 0.52
N GLN A 227 13.61 -12.93 1.36
CA GLN A 227 14.37 -13.42 2.53
C GLN A 227 13.63 -13.29 3.86
N GLY A 228 12.63 -12.41 3.95
CA GLY A 228 11.97 -12.18 5.23
C GLY A 228 10.81 -11.19 5.20
N ILE A 229 10.21 -11.05 6.38
CA ILE A 229 9.21 -10.05 6.71
C ILE A 229 9.88 -9.03 7.62
N TYR A 230 9.77 -7.74 7.29
CA TYR A 230 10.40 -6.66 8.04
C TYR A 230 9.34 -5.73 8.62
N LEU A 231 9.54 -5.37 9.89
CA LEU A 231 8.59 -4.56 10.66
C LEU A 231 9.32 -3.43 11.38
N GLY A 232 8.78 -2.22 11.32
CA GLY A 232 9.11 -1.10 12.21
C GLY A 232 7.83 -0.56 12.84
N LEU A 233 7.87 -0.14 14.11
CA LEU A 233 6.71 0.40 14.82
C LEU A 233 6.96 1.86 15.18
N TYR A 234 5.95 2.72 15.07
CA TYR A 234 6.02 4.12 15.48
C TYR A 234 4.64 4.62 15.89
N SER A 235 4.55 5.70 16.67
CA SER A 235 3.24 6.29 17.02
C SER A 235 2.55 6.84 15.76
N CYS A 236 1.25 6.62 15.59
CA CYS A 236 0.55 7.14 14.41
C CYS A 236 0.46 8.66 14.40
N GLU A 237 0.26 9.28 15.57
CA GLU A 237 0.07 10.71 15.71
C GLU A 237 1.30 11.38 16.37
N PRO A 238 1.78 12.52 15.82
CA PRO A 238 2.86 13.28 16.44
C PRO A 238 2.51 13.73 17.87
N GLY A 239 3.30 13.30 18.85
CA GLY A 239 3.12 13.66 20.26
C GLY A 239 2.36 12.61 21.08
N GLU A 240 1.70 11.63 20.45
CA GLU A 240 1.30 10.41 21.14
C GLU A 240 2.54 9.54 21.35
N THR A 241 2.73 9.01 22.55
CA THR A 241 3.87 8.12 22.84
C THR A 241 3.35 6.76 23.22
N VAL A 242 3.34 5.85 22.23
CA VAL A 242 3.17 4.42 22.51
C VAL A 242 4.40 3.95 23.28
N ASP A 243 4.18 3.22 24.38
CA ASP A 243 5.27 2.72 25.20
C ASP A 243 5.87 1.45 24.59
N PHE A 244 6.96 1.63 23.85
CA PHE A 244 7.73 0.55 23.25
C PHE A 244 8.82 -0.04 24.17
N SER A 245 8.93 0.43 25.43
CA SER A 245 10.05 0.08 26.33
C SER A 245 10.06 -1.39 26.77
N HIS A 246 8.92 -2.07 26.61
CA HIS A 246 8.71 -3.45 27.01
C HIS A 246 8.99 -4.48 25.89
N ILE A 247 9.30 -4.04 24.67
CA ILE A 247 9.61 -4.94 23.54
C ILE A 247 10.83 -5.80 23.87
N GLN A 248 10.66 -7.12 23.76
CA GLN A 248 11.75 -8.07 23.85
C GLN A 248 12.77 -7.80 22.74
N GLY A 249 14.06 -7.70 23.11
CA GLY A 249 15.12 -7.34 22.16
C GLY A 249 15.27 -5.82 21.93
N GLY A 250 14.42 -4.99 22.54
CA GLY A 250 14.46 -3.53 22.45
C GLY A 250 13.82 -2.98 21.18
N TYR A 251 13.58 -1.67 21.15
CA TYR A 251 12.99 -0.96 20.03
C TYR A 251 13.90 -0.95 18.78
N GLY A 252 13.33 -1.05 17.58
CA GLY A 252 14.10 -1.13 16.34
C GLY A 252 13.28 -1.57 15.14
N ILE A 253 14.00 -2.03 14.11
CA ILE A 253 13.44 -2.78 12.97
C ILE A 253 13.63 -4.27 13.23
N TYR A 254 12.59 -5.04 12.98
CA TYR A 254 12.54 -6.47 13.25
C TYR A 254 12.46 -7.25 11.95
N ARG A 255 13.07 -8.44 11.94
CA ARG A 255 12.92 -9.43 10.89
C ARG A 255 12.18 -10.65 11.45
N ILE A 256 11.16 -11.10 10.74
CA ILE A 256 10.52 -12.40 10.93
C ILE A 256 10.89 -13.27 9.71
N PRO A 257 11.43 -14.48 9.91
CA PRO A 257 11.67 -15.38 8.79
C PRO A 257 10.37 -15.70 8.04
N LEU A 258 10.48 -16.00 6.75
CA LEU A 258 9.35 -16.52 5.99
C LEU A 258 8.98 -17.93 6.47
N PRO A 259 7.68 -18.28 6.46
CA PRO A 259 7.25 -19.65 6.73
C PRO A 259 7.80 -20.60 5.67
N GLN A 260 8.19 -21.82 6.08
CA GLN A 260 8.69 -22.82 5.13
C GLN A 260 7.55 -23.40 4.29
N GLU A 261 7.86 -23.91 3.09
CA GLU A 261 6.90 -24.69 2.30
C GLU A 261 6.39 -25.87 3.16
N ASP A 262 5.08 -25.91 3.41
CA ASP A 262 4.32 -26.86 4.26
C ASP A 262 4.02 -26.42 5.71
N ASP A 263 4.48 -25.26 6.17
CA ASP A 263 4.09 -24.73 7.48
C ASP A 263 2.73 -24.01 7.44
N TYR A 264 1.96 -24.19 8.51
CA TYR A 264 0.65 -23.54 8.71
C TYR A 264 0.70 -22.35 9.67
N ALA A 265 1.90 -21.98 10.13
CA ALA A 265 2.13 -20.93 11.12
C ALA A 265 3.33 -20.08 10.71
N LEU A 266 3.34 -18.82 11.16
CA LEU A 266 4.50 -17.95 11.01
C LEU A 266 5.56 -18.33 12.05
N PRO A 267 6.85 -18.33 11.70
CA PRO A 267 7.95 -18.59 12.64
C PRO A 267 8.24 -17.34 13.49
N VAL A 268 7.21 -16.86 14.17
CA VAL A 268 7.26 -15.65 15.01
C VAL A 268 8.21 -15.85 16.20
N GLU A 269 8.50 -17.08 16.61
CA GLU A 269 9.49 -17.37 17.64
C GLU A 269 10.93 -16.95 17.27
N ASP A 270 11.23 -16.81 15.99
CA ASP A 270 12.54 -16.48 15.45
C ASP A 270 12.66 -14.99 15.07
N ILE A 271 11.85 -14.11 15.69
CA ILE A 271 11.96 -12.66 15.49
C ILE A 271 13.31 -12.15 16.00
N GLU A 272 13.95 -11.32 15.18
CA GLU A 272 15.21 -10.67 15.51
C GLU A 272 15.07 -9.15 15.36
N ASN A 273 15.54 -8.39 16.35
CA ASN A 273 15.80 -6.95 16.17
C ASN A 273 17.09 -6.77 15.38
N ILE A 274 16.95 -6.47 14.10
CA ILE A 274 18.05 -6.37 13.13
C ILE A 274 18.66 -4.97 13.06
N LEU A 275 17.90 -3.95 13.47
CA LEU A 275 18.38 -2.58 13.55
C LEU A 275 17.84 -1.93 14.83
N PRO A 276 18.57 -2.01 15.95
CA PRO A 276 18.17 -1.37 17.19
C PRO A 276 18.14 0.15 17.03
N LEU A 277 17.04 0.76 17.45
CA LEU A 277 16.79 2.20 17.41
C LEU A 277 16.40 2.73 18.79
N SER A 278 16.33 4.05 18.92
CA SER A 278 15.88 4.72 20.13
C SER A 278 14.42 5.16 19.96
N ALA A 279 13.52 4.60 20.78
CA ALA A 279 12.10 4.97 20.76
C ALA A 279 11.86 6.44 21.15
N GLU A 280 12.80 7.06 21.87
CA GLU A 280 12.73 8.48 22.23
C GLU A 280 13.08 9.40 21.06
N ASP A 281 13.83 8.90 20.08
CA ASP A 281 14.35 9.69 18.97
C ASP A 281 13.55 9.50 17.68
N VAL A 282 12.97 8.31 17.47
CA VAL A 282 12.26 7.96 16.23
C VAL A 282 10.80 8.39 16.31
N GLU A 283 10.39 9.19 15.34
CA GLU A 283 9.04 9.73 15.21
C GLU A 283 8.23 8.97 14.15
N ALA A 284 8.90 8.50 13.09
CA ALA A 284 8.25 7.80 11.99
C ALA A 284 9.21 6.83 11.30
N VAL A 285 8.68 5.76 10.72
CA VAL A 285 9.45 4.72 10.01
C VAL A 285 8.78 4.39 8.67
N SER A 286 9.60 4.14 7.64
CA SER A 286 9.17 3.54 6.37
C SER A 286 10.23 2.56 5.88
N LEU A 287 9.77 1.45 5.28
CA LEU A 287 10.60 0.39 4.74
C LEU A 287 10.28 0.22 3.26
N LEU A 288 11.31 0.17 2.42
CA LEU A 288 11.18 -0.03 0.97
C LEU A 288 12.25 -1.02 0.50
N GLU A 289 11.89 -1.85 -0.47
CA GLU A 289 12.89 -2.59 -1.23
C GLU A 289 13.64 -1.61 -2.14
N SER A 290 14.96 -1.65 -2.15
CA SER A 290 15.77 -0.77 -3.00
C SER A 290 15.76 -1.24 -4.46
N PRO A 291 16.07 -0.38 -5.44
CA PRO A 291 16.35 -0.82 -6.82
C PRO A 291 17.57 -1.74 -6.92
N TRP A 292 18.41 -1.78 -5.87
CA TRP A 292 19.54 -2.68 -5.79
C TRP A 292 19.15 -4.00 -5.11
N ASP A 293 19.39 -5.09 -5.81
CA ASP A 293 19.13 -6.45 -5.35
C ASP A 293 19.70 -6.71 -3.95
N GLY A 294 18.86 -7.24 -3.06
CA GLY A 294 19.22 -7.57 -1.68
C GLY A 294 19.48 -6.38 -0.75
N ILE A 295 19.02 -5.17 -1.10
CA ILE A 295 19.13 -3.97 -0.25
C ILE A 295 17.74 -3.49 0.18
N ILE A 296 17.62 -3.20 1.49
CA ILE A 296 16.43 -2.57 2.07
C ILE A 296 16.75 -1.12 2.42
N GLU A 297 15.85 -0.21 2.03
CA GLU A 297 15.90 1.19 2.41
C GLU A 297 15.05 1.41 3.66
N VAL A 298 15.69 1.87 4.74
CA VAL A 298 15.04 2.20 6.00
C VAL A 298 15.03 3.71 6.16
N PHE A 299 13.86 4.31 5.99
CA PHE A 299 13.63 5.72 6.27
C PHE A 299 13.12 5.89 7.69
N THR A 300 13.74 6.78 8.44
CA THR A 300 13.29 7.18 9.79
C THR A 300 13.28 8.69 9.90
N VAL A 301 12.27 9.25 10.55
CA VAL A 301 12.35 10.62 11.07
C VAL A 301 12.89 10.53 12.49
N GLU A 302 14.10 11.05 12.71
CA GLU A 302 14.77 11.04 14.01
C GLU A 302 14.96 12.50 14.48
N GLN A 303 14.33 12.87 15.60
CA GLN A 303 14.39 14.23 16.17
C GLN A 303 14.12 15.33 15.12
N GLY A 304 13.05 15.16 14.34
CA GLY A 304 12.65 16.05 13.26
C GLY A 304 13.60 16.10 12.05
N THR A 305 14.46 15.10 11.85
CA THR A 305 15.31 15.01 10.66
C THR A 305 15.19 13.64 9.99
N LEU A 306 14.99 13.63 8.67
CA LEU A 306 14.89 12.43 7.86
C LEU A 306 16.27 11.77 7.73
N ARG A 307 16.29 10.46 7.96
CA ARG A 307 17.47 9.62 7.85
C ARG A 307 17.15 8.42 6.97
N LEU A 308 18.06 8.12 6.04
CA LEU A 308 18.02 6.94 5.19
C LEU A 308 19.17 6.03 5.57
N ARG A 309 18.87 4.77 5.88
CA ARG A 309 19.86 3.70 6.00
C ARG A 309 19.63 2.66 4.93
N LEU A 310 20.72 2.24 4.29
CA LEU A 310 20.70 1.10 3.38
C LEU A 310 21.17 -0.13 4.16
N LEU A 311 20.34 -1.16 4.19
CA LEU A 311 20.58 -2.40 4.88
C LEU A 311 20.83 -3.51 3.86
N GLU A 312 21.96 -4.21 3.97
CA GLU A 312 22.18 -5.46 3.24
C GLU A 312 21.32 -6.56 3.88
N GLU A 313 20.43 -7.14 3.07
CA GLU A 313 19.36 -7.99 3.55
C GLU A 313 19.85 -9.29 4.21
N GLU A 314 20.77 -9.99 3.56
CA GLU A 314 21.26 -11.30 4.01
C GLU A 314 21.95 -11.20 5.37
N THR A 315 22.77 -10.17 5.55
CA THR A 315 23.57 -9.98 6.76
C THR A 315 22.89 -9.09 7.80
N CYS A 316 21.82 -8.38 7.40
CA CYS A 316 21.16 -7.37 8.20
C CYS A 316 22.13 -6.30 8.72
N THR A 317 23.07 -5.86 7.87
CA THR A 317 24.06 -4.83 8.23
C THR A 317 23.80 -3.52 7.49
N VAL A 318 23.94 -2.40 8.20
CA VAL A 318 23.84 -1.07 7.59
C VAL A 318 25.11 -0.82 6.78
N ILE A 319 24.95 -0.72 5.46
CA ILE A 319 26.05 -0.47 4.51
C ILE A 319 26.23 1.03 4.23
N GLU A 320 25.15 1.81 4.28
CA GLU A 320 25.18 3.26 4.12
C GLU A 320 24.15 3.96 5.02
N ASP A 321 24.44 5.20 5.40
CA ASP A 321 23.68 5.97 6.39
C ASP A 321 23.75 7.46 6.07
N TYR A 322 22.59 8.08 5.83
CA TYR A 322 22.44 9.43 5.33
C TYR A 322 21.45 10.22 6.17
N TRP A 323 21.83 11.45 6.52
CA TRP A 323 20.88 12.48 6.92
C TRP A 323 20.46 13.27 5.69
N LEU A 324 19.16 13.44 5.52
CA LEU A 324 18.54 14.10 4.37
C LEU A 324 17.86 15.40 4.84
N ASP A 325 17.81 16.40 3.98
CA ASP A 325 17.28 17.74 4.30
C ASP A 325 15.73 17.77 4.26
N ALA A 326 15.12 16.99 5.14
CA ALA A 326 13.68 16.88 5.33
C ALA A 326 13.38 16.50 6.79
N ASP A 327 12.14 16.72 7.24
CA ASP A 327 11.69 16.51 8.62
C ASP A 327 10.48 15.58 8.73
N THR A 328 10.02 15.03 7.61
CA THR A 328 8.84 14.16 7.51
C THR A 328 9.13 12.98 6.58
N LEU A 329 8.31 11.92 6.65
CA LEU A 329 8.41 10.81 5.70
C LEU A 329 7.92 11.23 4.31
N PRO A 330 8.72 11.02 3.25
CA PRO A 330 8.29 11.31 1.88
C PRO A 330 7.52 10.13 1.27
N THR A 331 6.77 10.41 0.20
CA THR A 331 6.53 9.39 -0.82
C THR A 331 7.80 9.24 -1.64
N VAL A 332 8.31 8.02 -1.75
CA VAL A 332 9.59 7.75 -2.43
C VAL A 332 9.36 7.21 -3.84
N VAL A 333 10.11 7.76 -4.80
CA VAL A 333 10.27 7.22 -6.15
C VAL A 333 11.76 7.03 -6.40
N GLN A 334 12.14 5.86 -6.86
CA GLN A 334 13.54 5.42 -6.90
C GLN A 334 13.90 4.81 -8.24
N THR A 335 15.14 5.05 -8.65
CA THR A 335 15.83 4.38 -9.76
C THR A 335 17.21 3.95 -9.27
N GLU A 336 17.94 3.14 -10.03
CA GLU A 336 19.31 2.73 -9.65
C GLU A 336 20.26 3.93 -9.42
N ASP A 337 19.99 5.07 -10.07
CA ASP A 337 20.85 6.26 -10.08
C ASP A 337 20.27 7.45 -9.31
N MET A 338 19.02 7.38 -8.84
CA MET A 338 18.36 8.53 -8.23
C MET A 338 17.29 8.15 -7.20
N LEU A 339 17.24 8.93 -6.13
CA LEU A 339 16.21 8.89 -5.09
C LEU A 339 15.41 10.19 -5.14
N VAL A 340 14.09 10.11 -5.39
CA VAL A 340 13.18 11.25 -5.44
C VAL A 340 12.22 11.17 -4.25
N LEU A 341 12.27 12.19 -3.40
CA LEU A 341 11.47 12.32 -2.19
C LEU A 341 10.38 13.36 -2.44
N LEU A 342 9.14 12.92 -2.43
CA LEU A 342 7.96 13.75 -2.69
C LEU A 342 7.27 14.10 -1.37
N PHE A 343 7.06 15.40 -1.14
CA PHE A 343 6.44 15.91 0.09
C PHE A 343 5.11 16.57 -0.21
N TRP A 344 4.14 16.26 0.64
CA TRP A 344 2.85 16.94 0.63
C TRP A 344 2.91 18.17 1.52
N GLU A 345 2.74 19.36 0.93
CA GLU A 345 2.48 20.60 1.67
C GLU A 345 1.09 21.14 1.27
N GLU A 346 0.44 21.88 2.18
CA GLU A 346 -0.96 22.31 2.01
C GLU A 346 -1.21 23.10 0.72
N ASP A 347 -0.25 23.95 0.32
CA ASP A 347 -0.40 24.89 -0.79
C ASP A 347 0.47 24.54 -2.02
N THR A 348 1.61 23.89 -1.82
CA THR A 348 2.59 23.56 -2.86
C THR A 348 3.18 22.19 -2.63
N GLN A 349 3.39 21.42 -3.69
CA GLN A 349 4.08 20.13 -3.57
C GLN A 349 5.56 20.38 -3.79
N ARG A 350 6.42 19.81 -2.96
CA ARG A 350 7.88 19.95 -3.07
C ARG A 350 8.50 18.58 -3.30
N PHE A 351 9.61 18.52 -4.04
CA PHE A 351 10.41 17.31 -4.08
C PHE A 351 11.90 17.59 -3.95
N LEU A 352 12.59 16.61 -3.38
CA LEU A 352 14.05 16.55 -3.33
C LEU A 352 14.50 15.37 -4.19
N ALA A 353 15.37 15.62 -5.16
CA ALA A 353 16.00 14.58 -5.95
C ALA A 353 17.47 14.46 -5.55
N TYR A 354 17.88 13.26 -5.16
CA TYR A 354 19.25 12.92 -4.82
C TYR A 354 19.84 12.01 -5.90
N ALA A 355 20.83 12.50 -6.64
CA ALA A 355 21.55 11.69 -7.62
C ALA A 355 22.62 10.85 -6.93
N ARG A 356 22.86 9.66 -7.47
CA ARG A 356 23.93 8.76 -7.03
C ARG A 356 25.25 9.15 -7.71
N GLU A 357 26.17 9.71 -6.95
CA GLU A 357 27.50 10.13 -7.43
C GLU A 357 28.59 9.48 -6.59
N ASP A 358 29.53 8.78 -7.23
CA ASP A 358 30.64 8.08 -6.58
C ASP A 358 30.20 7.11 -5.45
N GLY A 359 29.01 6.52 -5.58
CA GLY A 359 28.45 5.66 -4.54
C GLY A 359 27.96 6.43 -3.31
N GLN A 360 27.53 7.69 -3.47
CA GLN A 360 26.84 8.46 -2.43
C GLN A 360 25.64 9.20 -3.01
N TYR A 361 24.57 9.33 -2.23
CA TYR A 361 23.46 10.22 -2.59
C TYR A 361 23.86 11.68 -2.36
N ARG A 362 23.67 12.52 -3.37
CA ARG A 362 23.89 13.97 -3.30
C ARG A 362 22.68 14.70 -3.82
N LEU A 363 22.26 15.74 -3.09
CA LEU A 363 21.15 16.58 -3.51
C LEU A 363 21.45 17.16 -4.90
N TRP A 364 20.62 16.80 -5.86
CA TRP A 364 20.72 17.19 -7.27
C TRP A 364 19.75 18.31 -7.60
N LEU A 365 18.53 18.25 -7.06
CA LEU A 365 17.52 19.27 -7.25
C LEU A 365 16.59 19.35 -6.03
N ASP A 366 16.20 20.58 -5.70
CA ASP A 366 15.19 20.92 -4.69
C ASP A 366 14.27 21.96 -5.32
N THR A 367 13.01 21.57 -5.57
CA THR A 367 12.07 22.44 -6.28
C THR A 367 10.62 22.04 -6.01
N GLU A 368 9.71 22.94 -6.40
CA GLU A 368 8.28 22.69 -6.43
C GLU A 368 7.88 21.74 -7.57
N LEU A 369 6.88 20.92 -7.30
CA LEU A 369 6.18 20.06 -8.24
C LEU A 369 4.85 20.74 -8.62
N PRO A 370 4.60 21.03 -9.90
CA PRO A 370 3.40 21.75 -10.34
C PRO A 370 2.18 20.81 -10.44
N LEU A 371 1.99 19.93 -9.45
CA LEU A 371 0.95 18.91 -9.40
C LEU A 371 0.14 19.02 -8.11
N GLU A 372 -1.06 18.47 -8.14
CA GLU A 372 -1.86 18.26 -6.93
C GLU A 372 -1.38 17.01 -6.16
N ALA A 373 -1.60 17.01 -4.84
CA ALA A 373 -1.08 15.99 -3.92
C ALA A 373 -1.50 14.55 -4.27
N TYR A 374 -2.71 14.36 -4.82
CA TYR A 374 -3.22 13.02 -5.11
C TYR A 374 -2.44 12.28 -6.21
N TYR A 375 -1.63 12.99 -7.00
CA TYR A 375 -0.80 12.37 -8.03
C TYR A 375 0.48 11.73 -7.48
N LEU A 376 0.94 12.13 -6.29
CA LEU A 376 2.27 11.78 -5.75
C LEU A 376 2.45 10.26 -5.58
N SER A 377 1.42 9.56 -5.12
CA SER A 377 1.46 8.11 -4.85
C SER A 377 1.62 7.24 -6.10
N SER A 378 1.47 7.84 -7.29
CA SER A 378 1.46 7.15 -8.58
C SER A 378 2.53 7.67 -9.54
N ILE A 379 3.53 8.40 -9.03
CA ILE A 379 4.65 8.90 -9.83
C ILE A 379 5.69 7.81 -10.06
N ASN A 380 6.25 7.82 -11.26
CA ASN A 380 7.42 7.04 -11.61
C ASN A 380 8.50 7.98 -12.19
N ALA A 381 9.77 7.56 -12.17
CA ALA A 381 10.91 8.40 -12.53
C ALA A 381 11.88 7.71 -13.50
N ALA A 382 12.57 8.51 -14.31
CA ALA A 382 13.74 8.08 -15.08
C ALA A 382 14.78 9.20 -15.10
N PHE A 383 16.05 8.84 -14.94
CA PHE A 383 17.17 9.76 -14.90
C PHE A 383 18.21 9.35 -15.95
N ASP A 384 18.72 10.31 -16.73
CA ASP A 384 19.76 10.05 -17.76
C ASP A 384 21.16 10.54 -17.36
N GLY A 385 21.35 10.92 -16.09
CA GLY A 385 22.57 11.56 -15.60
C GLY A 385 22.54 13.10 -15.69
N SER A 386 21.62 13.68 -16.46
CA SER A 386 21.52 15.13 -16.66
C SER A 386 20.11 15.69 -16.54
N ARG A 387 19.09 14.85 -16.76
CA ARG A 387 17.67 15.20 -16.76
C ARG A 387 16.89 14.16 -15.97
N LEU A 388 15.98 14.65 -15.14
CA LEU A 388 15.00 13.84 -14.41
C LEU A 388 13.64 13.96 -15.10
N ALA A 389 13.09 12.83 -15.52
CA ALA A 389 11.72 12.73 -15.99
C ALA A 389 10.85 12.14 -14.87
N LEU A 390 9.68 12.72 -14.64
CA LEU A 390 8.63 12.21 -13.75
C LEU A 390 7.36 12.00 -14.55
N ALA A 391 6.86 10.77 -14.58
CA ALA A 391 5.57 10.44 -15.19
C ALA A 391 4.52 10.23 -14.10
N TYR A 392 3.30 10.69 -14.35
CA TYR A 392 2.20 10.59 -13.41
C TYR A 392 0.89 10.28 -14.15
N PRO A 393 -0.09 9.60 -13.52
CA PRO A 393 -1.39 9.38 -14.16
C PRO A 393 -2.08 10.72 -14.41
N TRP A 394 -2.79 10.85 -15.52
CA TRP A 394 -3.52 12.08 -15.85
C TRP A 394 -4.98 11.78 -16.14
N GLY A 395 -5.90 12.61 -15.63
CA GLY A 395 -7.34 12.47 -15.83
C GLY A 395 -8.14 12.12 -14.56
N GLU A 396 -9.47 12.03 -14.68
CA GLU A 396 -10.35 11.52 -13.62
C GLU A 396 -10.20 10.01 -13.44
N TYR A 397 -10.76 9.44 -12.36
CA TYR A 397 -10.81 7.99 -12.12
C TYR A 397 -11.07 7.21 -13.40
N ALA A 398 -10.26 6.17 -13.66
CA ALA A 398 -10.31 5.33 -14.87
C ALA A 398 -9.69 5.91 -16.15
N SER A 399 -8.92 7.01 -16.10
CA SER A 399 -8.18 7.48 -17.27
C SER A 399 -6.92 6.65 -17.55
N VAL A 400 -6.61 6.51 -18.84
CA VAL A 400 -5.41 5.89 -19.40
C VAL A 400 -4.47 6.92 -20.04
N GLY A 401 -4.63 8.19 -19.66
CA GLY A 401 -3.71 9.28 -19.98
C GLY A 401 -2.57 9.38 -18.98
N THR A 402 -1.50 10.07 -19.38
CA THR A 402 -0.35 10.35 -18.49
C THR A 402 0.16 11.76 -18.67
N GLY A 403 0.70 12.35 -17.61
CA GLY A 403 1.47 13.58 -17.67
C GLY A 403 2.96 13.30 -17.52
N LEU A 404 3.78 14.19 -18.07
CA LEU A 404 5.24 14.15 -18.00
C LEU A 404 5.77 15.49 -17.53
N LEU A 405 6.67 15.44 -16.55
CA LEU A 405 7.52 16.55 -16.16
C LEU A 405 8.97 16.19 -16.48
N VAL A 406 9.73 17.12 -17.04
CA VAL A 406 11.18 16.96 -17.26
C VAL A 406 11.91 18.12 -16.62
N TYR A 407 12.90 17.80 -15.80
CA TYR A 407 13.73 18.74 -15.05
C TYR A 407 15.19 18.60 -15.43
N ASP A 408 15.93 19.69 -15.31
CA ASP A 408 17.38 19.69 -15.07
C ASP A 408 17.70 20.46 -13.78
N GLN A 409 18.98 20.71 -13.51
CA GLN A 409 19.41 21.47 -12.34
C GLN A 409 18.96 22.95 -12.34
N SER A 410 18.48 23.48 -13.48
CA SER A 410 17.91 24.83 -13.57
C SER A 410 16.41 24.87 -13.24
N GLY A 411 15.76 23.71 -13.16
CA GLY A 411 14.35 23.55 -12.84
C GLY A 411 13.56 22.86 -13.95
N LEU A 412 12.26 23.16 -14.02
CA LEU A 412 11.34 22.54 -14.97
C LEU A 412 11.63 22.98 -16.41
N LEU A 413 11.98 22.01 -17.27
CA LEU A 413 12.23 22.21 -18.70
C LEU A 413 10.99 21.95 -19.57
N TYR A 414 10.15 21.01 -19.17
CA TYR A 414 8.96 20.60 -19.93
C TYR A 414 7.85 20.05 -19.02
N HIS A 415 6.61 20.45 -19.31
CA HIS A 415 5.40 19.85 -18.75
C HIS A 415 4.45 19.51 -19.89
N GLY A 416 4.21 18.21 -20.08
CA GLY A 416 3.37 17.66 -21.12
C GLY A 416 2.24 16.79 -20.57
N GLN A 417 1.19 16.65 -21.37
CA GLN A 417 0.08 15.73 -21.16
C GLN A 417 -0.13 14.88 -22.40
N TYR A 418 -0.43 13.62 -22.18
CA TYR A 418 -0.62 12.61 -23.21
C TYR A 418 -1.98 11.98 -23.00
N ILE A 419 -2.92 12.32 -23.88
CA ILE A 419 -4.32 11.90 -23.79
C ILE A 419 -4.52 10.72 -24.74
N SER A 420 -5.11 9.64 -24.22
CA SER A 420 -5.41 8.47 -25.04
C SER A 420 -6.79 8.58 -25.67
N SER A 421 -6.93 8.15 -26.92
CA SER A 421 -8.25 8.00 -27.55
C SER A 421 -9.16 7.02 -26.78
N ALA A 422 -8.58 6.11 -25.99
CA ALA A 422 -9.34 5.18 -25.16
C ALA A 422 -10.09 5.86 -24.00
N ASP A 423 -9.68 7.06 -23.54
CA ASP A 423 -10.36 7.82 -22.48
C ASP A 423 -11.79 8.26 -22.87
N SER A 424 -12.05 8.43 -24.18
CA SER A 424 -13.33 8.93 -24.70
C SER A 424 -14.47 7.89 -24.67
N ASN A 425 -14.13 6.61 -24.44
CA ASN A 425 -15.09 5.52 -24.42
C ASN A 425 -15.48 5.24 -22.96
N LEU A 426 -16.71 5.61 -22.56
CA LEU A 426 -17.39 5.45 -21.25
C LEU A 426 -17.42 4.01 -20.65
N LEU A 427 -16.31 3.32 -20.66
CA LEU A 427 -16.10 1.98 -20.15
C LEU A 427 -15.13 2.12 -18.98
N GLN A 428 -15.47 1.49 -17.85
CA GLN A 428 -14.60 1.48 -16.66
C GLN A 428 -13.25 0.84 -17.05
N PHE A 429 -12.27 1.68 -17.32
CA PHE A 429 -10.87 1.28 -17.44
C PHE A 429 -10.20 1.46 -16.09
N PHE A 430 -9.09 0.78 -15.89
CA PHE A 430 -8.27 0.98 -14.71
C PHE A 430 -6.84 0.99 -15.19
N SER A 431 -6.06 2.00 -14.81
CA SER A 431 -4.60 1.93 -14.89
C SER A 431 -4.15 1.22 -13.61
N PRO A 432 -3.78 -0.06 -13.69
CA PRO A 432 -3.43 -0.81 -12.49
C PRO A 432 -2.04 -0.45 -11.95
N GLU A 433 -1.21 0.14 -12.80
CA GLU A 433 0.19 0.40 -12.55
C GLU A 433 0.53 1.86 -12.84
N ARG A 434 1.63 2.33 -12.24
CA ARG A 434 2.20 3.65 -12.54
C ARG A 434 2.69 3.67 -13.98
N PRO A 435 2.55 4.78 -14.74
CA PRO A 435 3.17 4.89 -16.05
C PRO A 435 4.66 4.60 -15.96
N ALA A 436 5.21 3.84 -16.91
CA ALA A 436 6.64 3.60 -17.00
C ALA A 436 7.31 4.60 -17.95
N LEU A 437 8.58 4.86 -17.70
CA LEU A 437 9.40 5.76 -18.50
C LEU A 437 10.82 5.24 -18.62
N GLN A 438 11.40 5.42 -19.80
CA GLN A 438 12.75 4.96 -20.10
C GLN A 438 13.42 5.92 -21.07
N TRP A 439 14.68 6.28 -20.81
CA TRP A 439 15.51 6.99 -21.78
C TRP A 439 16.13 6.00 -22.77
N ALA A 440 16.22 6.38 -24.04
CA ALA A 440 16.83 5.55 -25.06
C ALA A 440 18.28 5.23 -24.72
N GLY A 441 18.57 3.94 -24.46
CA GLY A 441 19.91 3.46 -24.15
C GLY A 441 20.24 3.30 -22.67
N HIS A 442 19.25 3.49 -21.78
CA HIS A 442 19.34 3.23 -20.33
C HIS A 442 18.39 2.11 -19.94
#